data_AF-A0A7W1UHC6-F1
#
_entry.id   AF-A0A7W1UHC6-F1
#
_cell.length_a   1.000
_cell.length_b   1.000
_cell.length_c   1.000
_cell.angle_alpha   90.00
_cell.angle_beta   90.00
_cell.angle_gamma   90.00
#
_symmetry.space_group_name_H-M   'P 1'
#
loop_
_entity.id
_entity.type
_entity.pdbx_description
1 polymer ?
#
loop_
_entity_poly.entity_id
_entity_poly.type
_entity_poly.pdbx_seq_one_letter_code
_entity_poly.pdbx_strand_id
1 'polypeptide(L)'
;MDSGDQALVDLDREMGISLQEMRNRERQLIDDALDSLDEGTYGVCAECGGEINEKRLQALPFARLCVECKSKRELMEKIERSEQRQ
;
A
#
# COMPACT_ATOMS: atom_id res chain seq x y z
N MET A 1 -13.97 11.39 34.83
CA MET A 1 -13.80 11.55 33.37
C MET A 1 -15.04 12.27 32.89
N ASP A 2 -14.88 13.49 32.38
CA ASP A 2 -15.98 14.23 31.74
C ASP A 2 -16.14 13.73 30.28
N SER A 3 -17.25 14.07 29.64
CA SER A 3 -17.58 13.73 28.26
C SER A 3 -16.49 14.19 27.27
N GLY A 4 -15.83 15.31 27.57
CA GLY A 4 -14.67 15.78 26.80
C GLY A 4 -13.43 14.88 26.93
N ASP A 5 -13.15 14.37 28.13
CA ASP A 5 -12.04 13.44 28.36
C ASP A 5 -12.30 12.11 27.62
N GLN A 6 -13.55 11.64 27.63
CA GLN A 6 -13.96 10.42 26.93
C GLN A 6 -13.78 10.56 25.42
N ALA A 7 -14.21 11.69 24.84
CA ALA A 7 -14.05 11.95 23.42
C ALA A 7 -12.58 11.96 22.97
N LEU A 8 -11.67 12.50 23.79
CA LEU A 8 -10.23 12.51 23.47
C LEU A 8 -9.62 11.09 23.49
N VAL A 9 -10.01 10.26 24.47
CA VAL A 9 -9.53 8.86 24.56
C VAL A 9 -10.02 8.03 23.38
N ASP A 10 -11.27 8.23 22.96
CA ASP A 10 -11.83 7.50 21.83
C ASP A 10 -11.13 7.87 20.51
N LEU A 11 -10.82 9.16 20.30
CA LEU A 11 -10.02 9.61 19.15
C LEU A 11 -8.61 9.01 19.13
N ASP A 12 -7.91 9.01 20.27
CA ASP A 12 -6.57 8.42 20.37
C ASP A 12 -6.58 6.92 20.05
N ARG A 13 -7.60 6.21 20.54
CA ARG A 13 -7.82 4.80 20.22
C ARG A 13 -8.05 4.57 18.72
N GLU A 14 -8.93 5.36 18.09
CA GLU A 14 -9.22 5.25 16.66
C GLU A 14 -7.97 5.51 15.80
N MET A 15 -7.17 6.52 16.17
CA MET A 15 -5.89 6.78 15.53
C MET A 15 -4.91 5.61 15.70
N GLY A 16 -4.82 5.05 16.91
CA GLY A 16 -3.98 3.89 17.20
C GLY A 16 -4.33 2.67 16.35
N ILE A 17 -5.63 2.38 16.20
CA ILE A 17 -6.13 1.30 15.33
C ILE A 17 -5.75 1.56 13.87
N SER A 18 -6.01 2.76 13.36
CA SER A 18 -5.70 3.13 11.97
C SER A 18 -4.22 2.97 11.63
N LEU A 19 -3.33 3.42 12.54
CA LEU A 19 -1.88 3.26 12.38
C LEU A 19 -1.47 1.79 12.41
N GLN A 20 -2.10 0.98 13.26
CA GLN A 20 -1.83 -0.45 13.33
C GLN A 20 -2.25 -1.17 12.04
N GLU A 21 -3.40 -0.84 11.48
CA GLU A 21 -3.84 -1.39 10.19
C GLU A 21 -2.87 -1.04 9.07
N MET A 22 -2.39 0.21 9.01
CA MET A 22 -1.39 0.62 8.02
C MET A 22 -0.11 -0.20 8.13
N ARG A 23 0.41 -0.38 9.35
CA ARG A 23 1.60 -1.22 9.58
C ARG A 23 1.38 -2.67 9.18
N ASN A 24 0.22 -3.23 9.50
CA ASN A 24 -0.08 -4.63 9.15
C ASN A 24 -0.16 -4.82 7.63
N ARG A 25 -0.73 -3.86 6.89
CA ARG A 25 -0.72 -3.90 5.42
C ARG A 25 0.70 -3.84 4.86
N GLU A 26 1.55 -2.98 5.41
CA GLU A 26 2.96 -2.92 4.99
C GLU A 26 3.70 -4.23 5.25
N ARG A 27 3.50 -4.83 6.44
CA ARG A 27 4.09 -6.14 6.76
C ARG A 27 3.64 -7.22 5.78
N GLN A 28 2.35 -7.26 5.45
CA GLN A 28 1.85 -8.20 4.46
C GLN A 28 2.52 -8.02 3.08
N LEU A 29 2.74 -6.77 2.65
CA LEU A 29 3.43 -6.51 1.38
C LEU A 29 4.89 -7.00 1.39
N ILE A 30 5.56 -6.91 2.55
CA ILE A 30 6.91 -7.44 2.72
C ILE A 30 6.89 -8.96 2.68
N ASP A 31 5.96 -9.60 3.39
CA ASP A 31 5.82 -11.06 3.39
C ASP A 31 5.56 -11.57 1.97
N ASP A 32 4.63 -10.95 1.23
CA ASP A 32 4.37 -11.29 -0.18
C ASP A 32 5.62 -11.13 -1.07
N ALA A 33 6.48 -10.15 -0.78
CA ALA A 33 7.71 -9.92 -1.54
C ALA A 33 8.79 -10.96 -1.20
N LEU A 34 8.84 -11.43 0.05
CA LEU A 34 9.68 -12.55 0.46
C LEU A 34 9.23 -13.85 -0.22
N ASP A 35 7.92 -14.12 -0.28
CA ASP A 35 7.38 -15.26 -1.01
C ASP A 35 7.76 -15.19 -2.51
N SER A 36 7.68 -14.00 -3.12
CA SER A 36 8.09 -13.79 -4.52
C SER A 36 9.59 -14.05 -4.74
N LEU A 37 10.44 -13.81 -3.73
CA LEU A 37 11.87 -14.14 -3.78
C LEU A 37 12.08 -15.65 -3.76
N ASP A 38 11.35 -16.37 -2.90
CA ASP A 38 11.43 -17.83 -2.80
C ASP A 38 10.90 -18.51 -4.07
N GLU A 39 9.87 -17.95 -4.71
CA GLU A 39 9.34 -18.42 -6.00
C GLU A 39 10.21 -18.02 -7.21
N GLY A 40 11.17 -17.12 -7.04
CA GLY A 40 12.01 -16.60 -8.12
C GLY A 40 11.30 -15.63 -9.08
N THR A 41 10.15 -15.08 -8.67
CA THR A 41 9.36 -14.10 -9.44
C THR A 41 9.61 -12.65 -8.98
N TYR A 42 10.49 -12.47 -8.00
CA TYR A 42 10.83 -11.15 -7.48
C TYR A 42 11.37 -10.22 -8.56
N GLY A 43 10.90 -8.97 -8.54
CA GLY A 43 11.24 -7.98 -9.55
C GLY A 43 10.47 -8.11 -10.85
N VAL A 44 9.44 -8.96 -10.92
CA VAL A 44 8.51 -9.02 -12.06
C VAL A 44 7.20 -8.30 -11.72
N CYS A 45 6.71 -7.48 -12.64
CA CYS A 45 5.46 -6.76 -12.50
C CYS A 45 4.28 -7.74 -12.55
N ALA A 46 3.44 -7.74 -11.52
CA ALA A 46 2.27 -8.62 -11.44
C ALA A 46 1.17 -8.33 -12.47
N GLU A 47 1.20 -7.16 -13.12
CA GLU A 47 0.16 -6.75 -14.10
C GLU A 47 0.60 -6.97 -15.55
N CYS A 48 1.82 -6.58 -15.92
CA CYS A 48 2.31 -6.70 -17.29
C CYS A 48 3.33 -7.83 -17.50
N GLY A 49 3.82 -8.47 -16.43
CA GLY A 49 4.87 -9.50 -16.50
C GLY A 49 6.26 -8.96 -16.87
N GLY A 50 6.43 -7.66 -17.01
CA GLY A 50 7.72 -7.02 -17.31
C GLY A 50 8.60 -6.84 -16.08
N GLU A 51 9.89 -6.58 -16.30
CA GLU A 51 10.85 -6.36 -15.21
C GLU A 51 10.63 -5.01 -14.49
N ILE A 52 10.75 -5.02 -13.17
CA ILE A 52 10.69 -3.83 -12.31
C ILE A 52 12.10 -3.27 -12.21
N ASN A 53 12.22 -1.96 -12.49
CA ASN A 53 13.50 -1.26 -12.43
C ASN A 53 14.19 -1.45 -11.06
N GLU A 54 15.46 -1.85 -11.06
CA GLU A 54 16.24 -2.11 -9.86
C GLU A 54 16.24 -0.90 -8.90
N LYS A 55 16.34 0.34 -9.41
CA LYS A 55 16.29 1.55 -8.58
C LYS A 55 14.99 1.66 -7.77
N ARG A 56 13.90 1.14 -8.32
CA ARG A 56 12.60 1.10 -7.64
C ARG A 56 12.57 0.03 -6.56
N LEU A 57 13.12 -1.15 -6.82
CA LEU A 57 13.23 -2.22 -5.80
C LEU A 57 14.18 -1.82 -4.66
N GLN A 58 15.25 -1.06 -4.96
CA GLN A 58 16.12 -0.50 -3.92
C GLN A 58 15.40 0.51 -3.02
N ALA A 59 14.49 1.32 -3.58
CA ALA A 59 13.72 2.29 -2.81
C ALA A 59 12.49 1.67 -2.11
N LEU A 60 11.85 0.70 -2.76
CA LEU A 60 10.63 0.01 -2.34
C LEU A 60 10.76 -1.48 -2.69
N PRO A 61 11.37 -2.30 -1.80
CA PRO A 61 11.63 -3.71 -2.06
C PRO A 61 10.35 -4.54 -2.30
N PHE A 62 9.25 -4.15 -1.66
CA PHE A 62 7.94 -4.82 -1.80
C PHE A 62 7.11 -4.32 -2.99
N ALA A 63 7.72 -3.64 -3.97
CA ALA A 63 7.00 -3.14 -5.13
C ALA A 63 6.52 -4.28 -6.06
N ARG A 64 5.21 -4.50 -6.12
CA ARG A 64 4.57 -5.53 -6.98
C ARG A 64 4.32 -5.09 -8.44
N LEU A 65 4.38 -3.79 -8.70
CA LEU A 65 4.06 -3.20 -10.01
C LEU A 65 5.21 -2.32 -10.51
N CYS A 66 5.43 -2.33 -11.83
CA CYS A 66 6.32 -1.38 -12.48
C CYS A 66 5.76 0.05 -12.40
N VAL A 67 6.57 1.05 -12.74
CA VAL A 67 6.18 2.47 -12.66
C VAL A 67 4.97 2.75 -13.55
N GLU A 68 4.97 2.21 -14.78
CA GLU A 68 3.90 2.45 -15.76
C GLU A 68 2.56 1.88 -15.29
N CYS A 69 2.52 0.61 -14.86
CA CYS A 69 1.31 -0.02 -14.30
C CYS A 69 0.83 0.70 -13.05
N LYS A 70 1.77 1.10 -12.16
CA LYS A 70 1.40 1.86 -10.95
C LYS A 70 0.77 3.21 -11.30
N SER A 71 1.38 3.95 -12.22
CA SER A 71 0.86 5.26 -12.66
C SER A 71 -0.49 5.14 -13.37
N LYS A 72 -0.68 4.10 -14.18
CA LYS A 72 -1.96 3.81 -14.84
C LYS A 72 -3.05 3.52 -13.81
N ARG A 73 -2.76 2.73 -12.78
CA ARG A 73 -3.70 2.45 -11.68
C ARG A 73 -4.05 3.69 -10.88
N GLU A 74 -3.05 4.50 -10.51
CA GLU A 74 -3.26 5.78 -9.82
C GLU A 74 -4.10 6.76 -10.65
N LEU A 75 -3.95 6.75 -11.99
CA LEU A 75 -4.79 7.55 -12.89
C LEU A 75 -6.23 7.04 -12.90
N MET A 76 -6.43 5.72 -13.00
CA MET A 76 -7.77 5.11 -12.95
C MET A 76 -8.49 5.42 -11.63
N GLU A 77 -7.82 5.27 -10.48
CA GLU A 77 -8.39 5.62 -9.18
C GLU A 77 -8.76 7.11 -9.07
N LYS A 78 -7.98 8.00 -9.69
CA LYS A 78 -8.29 9.43 -9.73
C LYS A 78 -9.52 9.73 -10.57
N ILE A 79 -9.67 9.06 -11.71
CA ILE A 79 -10.85 9.19 -12.58
C ILE A 79 -12.09 8.71 -11.82
N GLU A 80 -12.05 7.50 -11.24
CA GLU A 80 -13.15 6.95 -10.44
C GLU A 80 -13.53 7.86 -9.27
N ARG A 81 -12.54 8.39 -8.54
CA ARG A 81 -12.78 9.36 -7.44
C ARG A 81 -13.32 10.70 -7.91
N SER A 82 -13.15 11.06 -9.18
CA SER A 82 -13.70 12.30 -9.75
C SER A 82 -15.14 12.10 -10.22
N GLU A 83 -15.46 10.92 -10.75
CA GLU A 83 -16.81 10.53 -11.14
C GLU A 83 -17.71 10.32 -9.92
N GLN A 84 -17.20 9.75 -8.82
CA GLN A 84 -17.94 9.59 -7.56
C GLN A 84 -18.24 10.90 -6.81
N ARG A 85 -17.62 12.01 -7.23
CA ARG A 85 -17.87 13.34 -6.65
C ARG A 85 -18.82 14.19 -7.49
N GLN A 86 -19.26 13.69 -8.64
CA GLN A 86 -20.29 14.30 -9.48
C GLN A 86 -21.64 13.64 -9.20
#